data_AF-A0A6G3WY55-F1
#
_entry.id   AF-A0A6G3WY55-F1
#
_cell.length_a   1.000
_cell.length_b   1.000
_cell.length_c   1.000
_cell.angle_alpha   90.00
_cell.angle_beta   90.00
_cell.angle_gamma   90.00
#
_symmetry.space_group_name_H-M   'P 1'
#
loop_
_entity.id
_entity.type
_entity.pdbx_description
1 polymer ?
#
loop_
_entity_poly.entity_id
_entity_poly.type
_entity_poly.pdbx_seq_one_letter_code
_entity_poly.pdbx_strand_id
1 'polypeptide(L)' 'LLELPGVRVSPAAAGEAATAYDLEVVLEEETDDGGAPAGLRGSLTATADLFDRETAGRLAAGLRRVLQEMAG' A
#
# COMPACT_ATOMS: atom_id res chain seq x y z
N LEU A 1 9.31 12.77 4.84
CA LEU A 1 8.41 13.36 5.86
C LEU A 1 9.07 14.62 6.39
N LEU A 2 8.37 15.76 6.45
CA LEU A 2 8.92 16.95 7.12
C LEU A 2 8.98 16.69 8.63
N GLU A 3 10.18 16.71 9.20
CA GLU A 3 10.41 16.61 10.64
C GLU A 3 10.15 17.99 11.27
N LEU A 4 9.04 18.11 12.02
CA LEU A 4 8.75 19.29 12.84
C LEU A 4 9.30 19.05 14.27
N PRO A 5 10.05 20.00 14.87
CA PRO A 5 10.63 19.81 16.20
C PRO A 5 9.56 19.50 17.25
N GLY A 6 9.67 18.33 17.89
CA GLY A 6 8.74 17.89 18.93
C GLY A 6 7.46 17.20 18.44
N VAL A 7 7.29 16.99 17.14
CA VAL A 7 6.11 16.30 16.57
C VAL A 7 6.47 14.85 16.23
N ARG A 8 5.84 13.89 16.92
CA ARG A 8 5.91 12.48 16.54
C ARG A 8 4.78 12.18 15.56
N VAL A 9 5.13 11.99 14.28
CA VAL A 9 4.17 11.53 13.28
C VAL A 9 4.00 10.02 13.43
N SER A 10 2.79 9.58 13.78
CA SER A 10 2.38 8.18 13.66
C SER A 10 1.42 8.06 12.49
N PRO A 11 1.51 7.01 11.65
CA PRO A 11 0.50 6.77 10.63
C PRO A 11 -0.86 6.65 11.32
N ALA A 12 -1.72 7.63 11.09
CA ALA A 12 -3.12 7.52 11.47
C ALA A 12 -3.73 6.45 10.56
N ALA A 13 -4.54 5.55 11.13
CA ALA A 13 -5.41 4.73 10.30
C ALA A 13 -6.24 5.70 9.47
N ALA A 14 -6.00 5.74 8.15
CA ALA A 14 -6.88 6.44 7.25
C ALA A 14 -8.29 5.93 7.56
N GLY A 15 -9.22 6.85 7.88
CA GLY A 15 -10.62 6.47 8.08
C GLY A 15 -11.08 5.62 6.90
N GLU A 16 -12.01 4.69 7.16
CA GLU A 16 -12.54 3.70 6.22
C GLU A 16 -12.50 4.24 4.79
N ALA A 17 -11.51 3.78 4.01
CA ALA A 17 -11.23 4.35 2.70
C ALA A 17 -12.41 4.02 1.79
N ALA A 18 -13.32 4.98 1.61
CA ALA A 18 -14.42 4.87 0.68
C ALA A 18 -13.83 4.94 -0.73
N THR A 19 -13.66 3.77 -1.35
CA THR A 19 -13.25 3.65 -2.76
C THR A 19 -14.49 3.52 -3.64
N ALA A 20 -14.43 4.07 -4.85
CA ALA A 20 -15.48 3.90 -5.86
C ALA A 20 -15.43 2.51 -6.54
N TYR A 21 -14.45 1.69 -6.17
CA TYR A 21 -14.18 0.38 -6.77
C TYR A 21 -14.30 -0.73 -5.73
N ASP A 22 -14.66 -1.93 -6.18
CA ASP A 22 -14.71 -3.11 -5.29
C ASP A 22 -13.32 -3.52 -4.79
N LEU A 23 -12.28 -3.20 -5.57
CA LEU A 23 -10.88 -3.41 -5.24
C LEU A 23 -10.06 -2.23 -5.78
N GLU A 24 -9.31 -1.57 -4.90
CA GLU A 24 -8.41 -0.49 -5.25
C GLU A 24 -7.01 -0.80 -4.75
N VAL A 25 -6.00 -0.55 -5.60
CA VAL A 25 -4.59 -0.71 -5.24
C VAL A 25 -3.88 0.60 -5.53
N VAL A 26 -3.19 1.12 -4.52
CA VAL A 26 -2.35 2.30 -4.63
C VAL A 26 -0.92 1.88 -4.36
N LEU A 27 -0.01 2.23 -5.27
CA LEU A 27 1.42 1.97 -5.16
C LEU A 27 2.18 3.29 -5.31
N GLU A 28 3.22 3.45 -4.50
CA GLU A 28 4.15 4.57 -4.49
C GLU A 28 5.57 4.02 -4.60
N GLU A 29 6.42 4.70 -5.36
CA GLU A 29 7.86 4.39 -5.40
C GLU A 29 8.53 4.88 -4.12
N GLU A 30 9.30 4.02 -3.49
CA GLU A 30 10.23 4.40 -2.42
C GLU A 30 11.59 4.68 -3.05
N THR A 31 12.24 5.76 -2.64
CA THR A 31 13.59 6.13 -3.05
C THR A 31 14.55 6.14 -1.87
N ASP A 32 15.83 5.87 -2.13
CA ASP A 32 16.89 5.98 -1.13
C ASP A 32 17.36 7.44 -0.95
N ASP A 33 18.33 7.66 -0.05
CA ASP A 33 18.90 9.00 0.23
C ASP A 33 19.57 9.64 -1.00
N GLY A 34 19.92 8.84 -2.02
CA GLY A 34 20.49 9.29 -3.29
C GLY A 34 19.42 9.56 -4.36
N GLY A 35 18.15 9.29 -4.07
CA GLY A 35 17.04 9.40 -5.03
C GLY A 35 16.96 8.23 -6.02
N ALA A 36 17.68 7.14 -5.79
CA ALA A 36 17.56 5.94 -6.61
C ALA A 36 16.31 5.12 -6.19
N PRO A 37 15.66 4.39 -7.12
CA PRO A 37 14.56 3.50 -6.78
C PRO A 37 14.98 2.45 -5.75
N ALA A 38 14.27 2.40 -4.62
CA ALA A 38 14.51 1.51 -3.50
C ALA A 38 13.38 0.49 -3.27
N GLY A 39 12.28 0.60 -4.02
CA GLY A 39 11.18 -0.36 -3.99
C GLY A 39 9.83 0.28 -4.27
N LEU A 40 8.78 -0.48 -3.99
CA LEU A 40 7.40 0.00 -4.04
C LEU A 40 6.74 -0.24 -2.68
N ARG A 41 6.02 0.77 -2.19
CA ARG A 41 5.11 0.69 -1.06
C ARG A 41 3.68 0.83 -1.54
N GLY A 42 2.71 0.21 -0.88
CA GLY A 42 1.34 0.43 -1.25
C GLY A 42 0.31 -0.16 -0.30
N SER A 43 -0.95 0.00 -0.70
CA SER A 43 -2.12 -0.51 0.01
C SER A 43 -3.12 -1.10 -0.97
N LEU A 44 -3.91 -2.06 -0.47
CA LEU A 44 -5.07 -2.62 -1.16
C LEU A 44 -6.29 -2.38 -0.28
N THR A 45 -7.31 -1.75 -0.86
CA THR A 45 -8.63 -1.54 -0.25
C THR A 45 -9.62 -2.43 -0.98
N ALA A 46 -10.46 -3.14 -0.24
CA ALA A 46 -11.48 -4.03 -0.79
C ALA A 46 -12.82 -3.78 -0.11
N THR A 47 -13.91 -3.85 -0.87
CA THR A 47 -15.25 -3.78 -0.29
C THR A 47 -15.57 -5.05 0.51
N ALA A 48 -16.06 -4.88 1.73
CA ALA A 48 -16.44 -5.99 2.61
C ALA A 48 -17.71 -6.71 2.11
N ASP A 49 -18.47 -6.10 1.19
CA ASP A 49 -19.64 -6.73 0.56
C ASP A 49 -19.26 -7.92 -0.33
N LEU A 50 -18.03 -7.92 -0.86
CA LEU A 50 -17.54 -8.93 -1.80
C LEU A 50 -16.31 -9.70 -1.29
N PHE A 51 -15.49 -9.09 -0.44
CA PHE A 51 -14.22 -9.68 0.00
C PHE A 51 -14.10 -9.68 1.51
N ASP A 52 -13.84 -10.86 2.07
CA ASP A 52 -13.36 -10.97 3.43
C ASP A 52 -11.85 -10.61 3.52
N ARG A 53 -11.39 -10.41 4.77
CA ARG A 53 -10.01 -10.03 5.05
C ARG A 53 -8.99 -11.06 4.54
N GLU A 54 -9.33 -12.34 4.61
CA GLU A 54 -8.43 -13.42 4.16
C GLU A 54 -8.23 -13.34 2.64
N THR A 55 -9.33 -13.19 1.90
CA THR A 55 -9.33 -13.08 0.44
C THR A 55 -8.59 -11.84 -0.02
N ALA A 56 -8.84 -10.68 0.59
CA ALA A 56 -8.09 -9.46 0.30
C ALA A 56 -6.59 -9.63 0.57
N GLY A 57 -6.22 -10.31 1.67
CA GLY A 57 -4.84 -10.64 1.99
C GLY A 57 -4.18 -11.56 0.96
N ARG A 58 -4.91 -12.54 0.43
CA ARG A 58 -4.45 -13.43 -0.63
C ARG A 58 -4.23 -12.69 -1.95
N LEU A 59 -5.12 -11.75 -2.31
CA LEU A 59 -4.95 -10.90 -3.49
C LEU A 59 -3.69 -10.02 -3.37
N ALA A 60 -3.49 -9.38 -2.22
CA ALA A 60 -2.29 -8.57 -1.96
C ALA A 60 -1.01 -9.41 -2.06
N ALA A 61 -1.00 -10.62 -1.48
CA ALA A 61 0.14 -11.53 -1.55
C ALA A 61 0.41 -12.01 -2.99
N GLY A 62 -0.65 -12.28 -3.76
CA GLY A 62 -0.58 -12.66 -5.17
C GLY A 62 0.01 -11.56 -6.04
N LEU A 63 -0.49 -10.32 -5.89
CA LEU A 63 0.04 -9.16 -6.60
C LEU A 63 1.53 -8.96 -6.30
N ARG A 64 1.92 -9.01 -5.01
CA ARG A 64 3.33 -8.91 -4.61
C ARG A 64 4.19 -9.95 -5.32
N ARG A 65 3.71 -11.20 -5.42
CA ARG A 65 4.45 -12.26 -6.12
C ARG A 65 4.61 -11.94 -7.60
N VAL A 66 3.55 -11.52 -8.29
CA VAL A 66 3.62 -11.16 -9.72
C VAL A 66 4.63 -10.04 -9.96
N LEU A 67 4.60 -8.98 -9.15
CA LEU A 67 5.55 -7.87 -9.26
C LEU A 67 7.00 -8.32 -9.03
N GLN A 68 7.22 -9.24 -8.07
CA GLN A 68 8.55 -9.81 -7.82
C GLN A 68 9.07 -10.64 -9.01
N GLU A 69 8.21 -11.41 -9.67
CA GLU A 69 8.60 -12.18 -10.86
C GLU A 69 8.87 -11.27 -12.07
N MET A 70 8.16 -10.14 -12.19
CA MET A 70 8.37 -9.17 -13.27
C MET A 70 9.65 -8.34 -13.10
N ALA A 71 10.10 -8.12 -11.86
CA ALA A 71 11.31 -7.35 -11.56
C ALA A 71 12.62 -8.13 -11.79
N GLY A 72 12.53 -9.34 -12.36
CA GLY A 72 13.66 -10.25 -12.62
C GLY A 72 14.79 -9.64 -13.43
#